data_AF-A0A8J2EXU9-F1
#
_entry.id   AF-A0A8J2EXU9-F1
#
_cell.length_a   1.000
_cell.length_b   1.000
_cell.length_c   1.000
_cell.angle_alpha   90.00
_cell.angle_beta   90.00
_cell.angle_gamma   90.00
#
_symmetry.space_group_name_H-M   'P 1'
#
loop_
_entity.id
_entity.type
_entity.pdbx_description
1 polymer ?
#
loop_
_entity_poly.entity_id
_entity_poly.type
_entity_poly.pdbx_seq_one_letter_code
_entity_poly.pdbx_strand_id
1 'polypeptide(L)'
;MFLTLFAGPQGLPSATLFRVWDCFFAEGVKVLFRVSLTLVRRARLRVGDSLEIVHAKLKDTVATSLDHNELLKECFRIRRFSREELHLVRQKSYEEVERPPSR
;
A
#
# COMPACT_ATOMS: atom_id res chain seq x y z
N MET A 1 5.18 -4.36 6.50
CA MET A 1 3.81 -3.81 6.36
C MET A 1 3.10 -4.37 5.14
N PHE A 2 3.59 -4.19 3.90
CA PHE A 2 2.93 -4.77 2.72
C PHE A 2 3.02 -6.31 2.68
N LEU A 3 4.20 -6.88 2.95
CA LEU A 3 4.43 -8.34 2.97
C LEU A 3 3.62 -9.07 4.04
N THR A 4 3.28 -8.37 5.12
CA THR A 4 2.44 -8.91 6.21
C THR A 4 0.96 -8.56 6.01
N LEU A 5 0.56 -8.07 4.83
CA LEU A 5 -0.81 -7.63 4.54
C LEU A 5 -1.37 -6.63 5.56
N PHE A 6 -0.50 -5.74 6.07
CA PHE A 6 -0.75 -4.79 7.15
C PHE A 6 -1.07 -5.42 8.51
N ALA A 7 -0.89 -6.73 8.68
CA ALA A 7 -0.93 -7.39 9.98
C ALA A 7 0.37 -7.18 10.77
N GLY A 8 0.25 -7.28 12.10
CA GLY A 8 1.35 -7.25 13.05
C GLY A 8 1.37 -6.01 13.95
N PRO A 9 2.35 -5.90 14.85
CA PRO A 9 2.39 -4.89 15.92
C PRO A 9 2.54 -3.45 15.41
N GLN A 10 3.07 -3.28 14.20
CA GLN A 10 3.22 -1.98 13.54
C GLN A 10 2.24 -1.84 12.36
N GLY A 11 1.25 -2.73 12.27
CA GLY A 11 0.24 -2.80 11.24
C GLY A 11 -0.99 -1.96 11.56
N LEU A 12 -2.02 -2.08 10.72
CA LEU A 12 -3.29 -1.40 10.94
C LEU A 12 -3.97 -1.95 12.22
N PRO A 13 -4.71 -1.11 12.97
CA PRO A 13 -5.57 -1.57 14.04
C PRO A 13 -6.54 -2.66 13.53
N SER A 14 -6.81 -3.69 14.33
CA SER A 14 -7.55 -4.89 13.88
C SER A 14 -8.88 -4.57 13.21
N ALA A 15 -9.65 -3.60 13.73
CA ALA A 15 -10.92 -3.18 13.13
C ALA A 15 -10.75 -2.65 11.69
N THR A 16 -9.72 -1.84 11.45
CA THR A 16 -9.40 -1.31 10.11
C THR A 16 -8.78 -2.37 9.21
N LEU A 17 -7.93 -3.24 9.79
CA LEU A 17 -7.28 -4.33 9.08
C LEU A 17 -8.32 -5.28 8.45
N PHE A 18 -9.31 -5.73 9.22
CA PHE A 18 -10.34 -6.65 8.71
C PHE A 18 -11.14 -6.03 7.57
N ARG A 19 -11.46 -4.74 7.65
CA ARG A 19 -12.17 -4.02 6.57
C ARG A 19 -11.35 -3.91 5.29
N VAL A 20 -10.04 -3.66 5.42
CA VAL A 20 -9.11 -3.70 4.28
C VAL A 20 -9.05 -5.11 3.70
N TRP A 21 -9.06 -6.13 4.55
CA TRP A 21 -9.05 -7.53 4.12
C TRP A 21 -10.32 -7.95 3.40
N ASP A 22 -11.51 -7.54 3.86
CA ASP A 22 -12.78 -7.78 3.16
C ASP A 22 -12.68 -7.29 1.70
N CYS A 23 -12.20 -6.07 1.52
CA CYS A 23 -11.98 -5.48 0.19
C CYS A 23 -10.89 -6.22 -0.60
N PHE A 24 -9.78 -6.59 0.05
CA PHE A 24 -8.70 -7.33 -0.58
C PHE A 24 -9.15 -8.70 -1.10
N PHE A 25 -9.95 -9.44 -0.33
CA PHE A 25 -10.47 -10.73 -0.78
C PHE A 25 -11.49 -10.59 -1.92
N ALA A 26 -12.26 -9.50 -1.96
CA ALA A 26 -13.22 -9.24 -3.04
C ALA A 26 -12.56 -8.74 -4.34
N GLU A 27 -11.62 -7.78 -4.24
CA GLU A 27 -11.07 -7.08 -5.41
C GLU A 27 -9.65 -7.53 -5.80
N GLY A 28 -8.93 -8.15 -4.87
CA GLY A 28 -7.55 -8.62 -5.03
C GLY A 28 -6.49 -7.60 -4.60
N VAL A 29 -5.24 -7.90 -4.97
CA VAL A 29 -4.02 -7.20 -4.51
C VAL A 29 -3.98 -5.69 -4.77
N LYS A 30 -4.72 -5.18 -5.76
CA LYS A 30 -4.82 -3.74 -6.06
C LYS A 30 -5.28 -2.92 -4.86
N VAL A 31 -6.09 -3.50 -3.97
CA VAL A 31 -6.55 -2.83 -2.74
C VAL A 31 -5.37 -2.52 -1.83
N LEU A 32 -4.40 -3.42 -1.68
CA LEU A 32 -3.24 -3.21 -0.83
C LEU A 32 -2.39 -2.04 -1.32
N PHE A 33 -2.21 -1.91 -2.65
CA PHE A 33 -1.50 -0.77 -3.23
C PHE A 33 -2.22 0.56 -3.00
N ARG A 34 -3.56 0.57 -3.13
CA ARG A 34 -4.38 1.76 -2.84
C ARG A 34 -4.26 2.16 -1.37
N VAL A 35 -4.34 1.20 -0.45
CA VAL A 35 -4.18 1.43 1.00
C VAL A 35 -2.79 1.97 1.32
N SER A 36 -1.72 1.33 0.81
CA SER A 36 -0.35 1.83 0.99
C SER A 36 -0.19 3.27 0.52
N LEU A 37 -0.70 3.60 -0.68
CA LEU A 37 -0.55 4.93 -1.25
C LEU A 37 -1.34 5.98 -0.47
N THR A 38 -2.54 5.63 0.01
CA THR A 38 -3.33 6.50 0.89
C THR A 38 -2.61 6.78 2.21
N LEU A 39 -2.02 5.76 2.84
CA LEU A 39 -1.24 5.93 4.07
C LEU A 39 -0.01 6.83 3.85
N VAL A 40 0.71 6.64 2.74
CA VAL A 40 1.83 7.51 2.36
C VAL A 40 1.38 8.96 2.17
N ARG A 41 0.22 9.20 1.55
CA ARG A 41 -0.34 10.54 1.40
C ARG A 41 -0.73 11.16 2.75
N ARG A 42 -1.37 10.39 3.63
CA ARG A 42 -1.76 10.84 4.98
C ARG A 42 -0.55 11.16 5.86
N ALA A 43 0.57 10.46 5.67
CA ALA A 43 1.82 10.71 6.39
C ALA A 43 2.48 12.05 6.03
N ARG A 44 2.01 12.76 4.98
CA ARG A 44 2.50 14.09 4.56
C ARG A 44 4.03 14.16 4.50
N LEU A 45 4.64 13.13 3.90
CA LEU A 45 6.08 13.04 3.70
C LEU A 45 6.57 14.21 2.83
N ARG A 46 7.75 14.75 3.16
CA ARG A 46 8.38 15.83 2.41
C ARG A 46 9.63 15.32 1.71
N VAL A 47 9.92 15.88 0.54
CA VAL A 47 11.18 15.63 -0.16
C VAL A 47 12.31 16.13 0.74
N GLY A 48 13.24 15.24 1.10
CA GLY A 48 14.35 15.54 2.03
C GLY A 48 14.12 15.07 3.47
N ASP A 49 12.95 14.51 3.82
CA ASP A 49 12.79 13.83 5.11
C ASP A 49 13.79 12.66 5.22
N SER A 50 14.45 12.52 6.38
CA SER A 50 15.32 11.36 6.63
C SER A 50 14.51 10.07 6.72
N LEU A 51 15.18 8.93 6.54
CA LEU A 51 14.51 7.63 6.62
C LEU A 51 13.86 7.40 7.99
N GLU A 52 14.47 7.86 9.09
CA GLU A 52 13.88 7.74 10.42
C GLU A 52 12.58 8.54 10.54
N ILE A 53 12.54 9.76 10.00
CA ILE A 53 11.35 10.62 10.01
C ILE A 53 10.24 10.00 9.16
N VAL A 54 10.58 9.51 7.97
CA VAL A 54 9.62 8.82 7.08
C VAL A 54 9.03 7.60 7.79
N HIS A 55 9.87 6.77 8.42
CA HIS A 55 9.42 5.59 9.15
C HIS A 55 8.50 5.95 10.31
N ALA A 56 8.87 6.95 11.13
CA ALA A 56 8.08 7.41 12.26
C ALA A 56 6.71 7.93 11.82
N LYS A 57 6.66 8.80 10.79
CA LYS A 57 5.40 9.36 10.26
C LYS A 57 4.47 8.28 9.70
N LEU A 58 5.02 7.31 8.98
CA LEU A 58 4.24 6.19 8.44
C LEU A 58 3.65 5.33 9.56
N LYS A 59 4.46 5.00 10.58
CA LYS A 59 4.01 4.22 11.74
C LYS A 59 2.90 4.93 12.49
N ASP A 60 3.07 6.23 12.75
CA ASP A 60 2.07 7.06 13.41
C ASP A 60 0.75 7.13 12.63
N THR A 61 0.84 7.35 11.31
CA THR A 61 -0.32 7.38 10.41
C THR A 61 -1.09 6.05 10.41
N VAL A 62 -0.37 4.93 10.44
CA VAL A 62 -0.99 3.60 10.45
C VAL A 62 -1.68 3.36 11.79
N ALA A 63 -1.01 3.67 12.90
CA ALA A 63 -1.57 3.49 14.25
C ALA A 63 -2.84 4.34 14.48
N THR A 64 -2.89 5.55 13.90
CA THR A 64 -4.02 6.48 14.02
C THR A 64 -5.15 6.23 13.02
N SER A 65 -5.01 5.25 12.11
CA SER A 65 -6.02 4.93 11.10
C SER A 65 -7.18 4.09 11.66
N LEU A 66 -7.91 4.62 12.64
CA LEU A 66 -9.06 3.98 13.28
C LEU A 66 -10.36 4.11 12.48
N ASP A 67 -10.49 5.18 11.68
CA ASP A 67 -11.64 5.38 10.78
C ASP A 67 -11.44 4.63 9.46
N HIS A 68 -11.89 3.39 9.45
CA HIS A 68 -11.87 2.52 8.27
C HIS A 68 -12.75 3.05 7.12
N ASN A 69 -13.84 3.75 7.41
CA ASN A 69 -14.76 4.24 6.37
C ASN A 69 -14.11 5.36 5.57
N GLU A 70 -13.53 6.34 6.24
CA GLU A 70 -12.81 7.42 5.57
C GLU A 70 -11.55 6.91 4.86
N LEU A 71 -10.80 5.99 5.50
CA LEU A 71 -9.65 5.36 4.86
C LEU A 71 -10.05 4.66 3.55
N LEU A 72 -11.08 3.80 3.59
CA LEU A 72 -11.51 3.06 2.41
C LEU A 72 -12.07 3.98 1.32
N LYS A 73 -12.86 5.01 1.68
CA LYS A 73 -13.33 6.03 0.72
C LYS A 73 -12.17 6.67 -0.03
N GLU A 74 -11.10 7.07 0.66
CA GLU A 74 -9.90 7.61 0.02
C GLU A 74 -9.20 6.58 -0.86
N CYS A 75 -9.07 5.33 -0.39
CA CYS A 75 -8.45 4.26 -1.17
C CYS A 75 -9.19 4.01 -2.49
N PHE A 76 -10.52 3.98 -2.46
CA PHE A 76 -11.34 3.71 -3.64
C PHE A 76 -11.49 4.89 -4.60
N ARG A 77 -11.12 6.12 -4.20
CA ARG A 77 -10.95 7.25 -5.13
C ARG A 77 -9.77 7.03 -6.10
N ILE A 78 -8.80 6.19 -5.73
CA ILE A 78 -7.64 5.88 -6.57
C ILE A 78 -8.07 4.90 -7.68
N ARG A 79 -8.28 5.42 -8.90
CA ARG A 79 -8.67 4.60 -10.07
C ARG A 79 -7.54 3.78 -10.70
N ARG A 80 -6.28 4.05 -10.33
CA ARG A 80 -5.10 3.30 -10.81
C ARG A 80 -5.09 1.84 -10.33
N PHE A 81 -4.17 1.08 -10.90
CA PHE A 81 -3.95 -0.35 -10.61
C PHE A 81 -5.06 -1.21 -11.19
N SER A 82 -5.40 -0.97 -12.47
CA SER A 82 -6.27 -1.89 -13.20
C SER A 82 -5.60 -3.27 -13.26
N ARG A 83 -6.41 -4.33 -13.44
CA ARG A 83 -5.86 -5.69 -13.54
C ARG A 83 -4.88 -5.77 -14.72
N GLU A 84 -5.25 -5.20 -15.85
CA GLU A 84 -4.44 -5.16 -17.06
C GLU A 84 -3.12 -4.40 -16.84
N GLU A 85 -3.17 -3.20 -16.25
CA GLU A 85 -1.97 -2.42 -15.91
C GLU A 85 -1.01 -3.21 -15.02
N LEU A 86 -1.55 -3.87 -13.98
CA LEU A 86 -0.74 -4.67 -13.06
C LEU A 86 -0.13 -5.90 -13.74
N HIS A 87 -0.85 -6.54 -14.66
CA HIS A 87 -0.32 -7.67 -15.43
C HIS A 87 0.80 -7.24 -16.37
N LEU A 88 0.61 -6.13 -17.10
CA LEU A 88 1.62 -5.58 -18.00
C LEU A 88 2.89 -5.18 -17.27
N VAL A 89 2.75 -4.46 -16.14
CA VAL A 89 3.91 -4.05 -15.33
C VAL A 89 4.64 -5.27 -14.78
N ARG A 90 3.94 -6.30 -14.31
CA ARG A 90 4.56 -7.54 -13.83
C ARG A 90 5.33 -8.24 -14.93
N GLN A 91 4.72 -8.42 -16.10
CA GLN A 91 5.36 -9.07 -17.24
C GLN A 91 6.65 -8.34 -17.62
N LYS A 92 6.60 -7.01 -17.75
CA LYS A 92 7.79 -6.21 -18.04
C LYS A 92 8.87 -6.37 -16.97
N SER A 93 8.50 -6.37 -15.69
CA SER A 93 9.47 -6.60 -14.61
C SER A 93 10.09 -8.01 -14.66
N TYR A 94 9.35 -9.05 -15.06
CA TYR A 94 9.92 -10.38 -15.27
C TYR A 94 10.89 -10.42 -16.45
N GLU A 95 10.52 -9.81 -17.58
CA GLU A 95 11.39 -9.70 -18.76
C GLU A 95 12.69 -8.93 -18.47
N GLU A 96 12.64 -7.89 -17.64
CA GLU A 96 13.82 -7.13 -17.19
C GLU A 96 14.75 -7.96 -16.30
N VAL A 97 14.20 -8.82 -15.44
CA VAL A 97 14.98 -9.72 -14.56
C VAL A 97 15.62 -10.87 -15.35
N GLU A 98 14.94 -11.39 -16.36
CA GLU A 98 15.47 -12.46 -17.22
C GLU A 98 16.48 -11.99 -18.25
N ARG A 99 16.63 -10.68 -18.46
CA ARG A 99 17.64 -10.13 -19.36
C ARG A 99 19.04 -10.48 -18.83
N PRO A 100 19.88 -11.21 -19.59
CA PRO A 100 21.24 -11.49 -19.16
C PRO A 100 22.01 -10.18 -18.97
N PRO A 101 22.91 -10.09 -17.98
CA PRO A 101 23.70 -8.89 -17.75
C PRO A 101 24.47 -8.57 -19.04
N SER A 102 24.25 -7.36 -19.57
CA SER A 102 25.03 -6.83 -20.67
C SER A 102 26.48 -6.74 -20.22
N ARG A 103 27.32 -7.62 -20.78
CA ARG A 103 28.79 -7.62 -20.62
C ARG A 103 29.39 -6.29 -21.05
#